data_AF-A0A9D2N2J0-F1
#
_entry.id   AF-A0A9D2N2J0-F1
#
_cell.length_a   1.000
_cell.length_b   1.000
_cell.length_c   1.000
_cell.angle_alpha   90.00
_cell.angle_beta   90.00
_cell.angle_gamma   90.00
#
_symmetry.space_group_name_H-M   'P 1'
#
loop_
_entity.id
_entity.type
_entity.pdbx_description
1 polymer ?
#
loop_
_entity_poly.entity_id
_entity_poly.type
_entity_poly.pdbx_seq_one_letter_code
_entity_poly.pdbx_strand_id
1 'polypeptide(L)'
;MLQKRCCRFGIEDFREIRTEGFYYVDKTAMIRALLARWGKVNLFTRPRRFGKTLNMSMLKEFFAIDGDARLFEGLEISKERELCEKYMGRFPVISITLKNVAGLTYQEACAALRRVIGNEVRRFGCLLKSELLDAGDKDMYRALTDIKDGRFTMADEILVDSLRTLSQLLAKHYGKKVILLLDEYDVPLDKAFQGGYYAEMVSLLRNMLGGALKTNPNLYFAVLTGCLRVAKESIFTGLNNMKVFSITDSDCDSYFGFTDGEVRELLSYYGLDDKYEVIKNWYDGYQFGDADVYCPWDVINYVDRLRGKKRWLRKIIGLTPAGTMRFAISSIKWETGCSKAR
;
A
#
# COMPACT_ATOMS: atom_id res chain seq x y z
N MET A 1 4.04 -33.19 11.78
CA MET A 1 3.54 -32.46 10.60
C MET A 1 3.75 -30.97 10.86
N LEU A 2 4.54 -30.27 10.06
CA LEU A 2 4.63 -28.81 10.13
C LEU A 2 3.22 -28.24 9.94
N GLN A 3 2.74 -27.50 10.95
CA GLN A 3 1.45 -26.84 10.88
C GLN A 3 1.53 -25.81 9.74
N LYS A 4 0.79 -26.06 8.65
CA LYS A 4 0.77 -25.14 7.50
C LYS A 4 0.33 -23.76 7.97
N ARG A 5 1.07 -22.73 7.54
CA ARG A 5 0.81 -21.33 7.88
C ARG A 5 -0.63 -20.97 7.55
N CYS A 6 -1.21 -20.05 8.32
CA CYS A 6 -2.55 -19.58 8.04
C CYS A 6 -2.52 -18.57 6.89
N CYS A 7 -3.39 -18.71 5.90
CA CYS A 7 -3.68 -17.63 4.95
C CYS A 7 -4.78 -16.78 5.58
N ARG A 8 -4.45 -15.62 6.12
CA ARG A 8 -5.42 -14.76 6.82
C ARG A 8 -5.74 -13.53 5.97
N PHE A 9 -7.02 -13.16 5.98
CA PHE A 9 -7.58 -12.10 5.16
C PHE A 9 -7.33 -10.71 5.73
N GLY A 10 -7.27 -9.72 4.84
CA GLY A 10 -7.39 -8.30 5.21
C GLY A 10 -6.18 -7.72 5.95
N ILE A 11 -5.09 -8.48 6.05
CA ILE A 11 -3.84 -7.98 6.63
C ILE A 11 -3.12 -7.19 5.56
N GLU A 12 -3.08 -5.88 5.75
CA GLU A 12 -2.42 -4.91 4.87
C GLU A 12 -1.03 -4.53 5.41
N ASP A 13 -0.62 -5.07 6.56
CA ASP A 13 0.66 -4.80 7.22
C ASP A 13 1.67 -5.94 6.98
N PHE A 14 2.81 -5.59 6.38
CA PHE A 14 3.86 -6.55 6.05
C PHE A 14 4.53 -7.12 7.30
N ARG A 15 4.75 -6.32 8.34
CA ARG A 15 5.35 -6.76 9.59
C ARG A 15 4.45 -7.80 10.25
N GLU A 16 3.14 -7.54 10.34
CA GLU A 16 2.15 -8.49 10.89
C GLU A 16 2.18 -9.84 10.15
N ILE A 17 2.21 -9.82 8.81
CA ILE A 17 2.29 -11.06 8.00
C ILE A 17 3.52 -11.89 8.35
N ARG A 18 4.66 -11.24 8.54
CA ARG A 18 5.94 -11.90 8.79
C ARG A 18 6.08 -12.37 10.24
N THR A 19 5.59 -11.62 11.22
CA THR A 19 5.70 -11.97 12.64
C THR A 19 4.68 -13.01 13.09
N GLU A 20 3.45 -12.96 12.58
CA GLU A 20 2.37 -13.88 12.96
C GLU A 20 2.42 -15.21 12.19
N GLY A 21 3.45 -15.41 11.35
CA GLY A 21 3.66 -16.64 10.60
C GLY A 21 2.57 -16.92 9.56
N PHE A 22 1.99 -15.87 8.96
CA PHE A 22 1.04 -16.03 7.87
C PHE A 22 1.74 -16.47 6.58
N TYR A 23 0.97 -17.07 5.67
CA TYR A 23 1.48 -17.37 4.33
C TYR A 23 1.65 -16.07 3.55
N TYR A 24 2.83 -15.86 2.98
CA TYR A 24 3.20 -14.67 2.22
C TYR A 24 3.74 -15.10 0.86
N VAL A 25 3.18 -14.55 -0.21
CA VAL A 25 3.75 -14.66 -1.56
C VAL A 25 4.81 -13.56 -1.68
N ASP A 26 6.04 -13.94 -1.95
CA ASP A 26 7.17 -13.02 -1.94
C ASP A 26 7.16 -12.06 -3.13
N LYS A 27 6.93 -10.77 -2.85
CA LYS A 27 6.96 -9.68 -3.84
C LYS A 27 8.16 -8.75 -3.66
N THR A 28 9.14 -9.12 -2.84
CA THR A 28 10.26 -8.23 -2.49
C THR A 28 11.19 -7.92 -3.66
N ALA A 29 11.15 -8.70 -4.74
CA ALA A 29 11.82 -8.39 -6.00
C ALA A 29 11.39 -7.02 -6.59
N MET A 30 10.19 -6.53 -6.23
CA MET A 30 9.73 -5.17 -6.55
C MET A 30 10.72 -4.09 -6.08
N ILE A 31 11.35 -4.29 -4.93
CA ILE A 31 12.30 -3.31 -4.35
C ILE A 31 13.52 -3.16 -5.27
N ARG A 32 14.08 -4.29 -5.74
CA ARG A 32 15.18 -4.30 -6.70
C ARG A 32 14.79 -3.60 -8.00
N ALA A 33 13.62 -3.93 -8.56
CA ALA A 33 13.14 -3.33 -9.79
C ALA A 33 12.89 -1.82 -9.65
N LEU A 34 12.33 -1.39 -8.51
CA LEU A 34 12.16 0.02 -8.17
C LEU A 34 13.54 0.71 -8.14
N LEU A 35 14.51 0.20 -7.38
CA LEU A 35 15.83 0.82 -7.23
C LEU A 35 16.65 0.84 -8.52
N ALA A 36 16.47 -0.13 -9.41
CA ALA A 36 17.17 -0.17 -10.69
C ALA A 36 16.70 0.92 -11.67
N ARG A 37 15.43 1.35 -11.57
CA ARG A 37 14.79 2.19 -12.59
C ARG A 37 13.97 3.35 -12.02
N TRP A 38 14.18 3.72 -10.76
CA TRP A 38 13.41 4.74 -10.06
C TRP A 38 13.51 6.12 -10.71
N GLY A 39 12.36 6.79 -10.82
CA GLY A 39 12.29 8.24 -10.98
C GLY A 39 12.25 8.94 -9.62
N LYS A 40 12.33 10.27 -9.62
CA LYS A 40 12.15 11.06 -8.38
C LYS A 40 10.74 10.86 -7.79
N VAL A 41 9.74 10.62 -8.65
CA VAL A 41 8.37 10.29 -8.26
C VAL A 41 7.94 9.05 -9.04
N ASN A 42 7.52 7.99 -8.34
CA ASN A 42 7.15 6.70 -8.91
C ASN A 42 5.67 6.44 -8.60
N LEU A 43 4.82 6.36 -9.62
CA LEU A 43 3.38 6.16 -9.47
C LEU A 43 2.97 4.76 -9.95
N PHE A 44 2.43 3.95 -9.05
CA PHE A 44 1.86 2.64 -9.34
C PHE A 44 0.34 2.72 -9.43
N THR A 45 -0.21 2.57 -10.64
CA THR A 45 -1.66 2.47 -10.84
C THR A 45 -2.06 1.01 -10.99
N ARG A 46 -2.85 0.49 -10.06
CA ARG A 46 -3.41 -0.88 -10.12
C ARG A 46 -4.84 -0.90 -9.57
N PRO A 47 -5.68 -1.86 -9.98
CA PRO A 47 -7.04 -2.00 -9.44
C PRO A 47 -7.06 -2.19 -7.92
N ARG A 48 -8.24 -2.04 -7.32
CA ARG A 48 -8.43 -2.29 -5.88
C ARG A 48 -8.10 -3.75 -5.54
N ARG A 49 -7.57 -3.98 -4.33
CA ARG A 49 -7.24 -5.31 -3.77
C ARG A 49 -6.06 -6.07 -4.40
N PHE A 50 -5.25 -5.38 -5.21
CA PHE A 50 -4.02 -5.94 -5.82
C PHE A 50 -2.78 -5.94 -4.92
N GLY A 51 -2.93 -5.75 -3.60
CA GLY A 51 -1.81 -5.76 -2.66
C GLY A 51 -1.01 -4.46 -2.58
N LYS A 52 -1.54 -3.33 -3.09
CA LYS A 52 -0.86 -2.02 -3.06
C LYS A 52 -0.44 -1.60 -1.66
N THR A 53 -1.40 -1.58 -0.72
CA THR A 53 -1.13 -1.18 0.67
C THR A 53 -0.11 -2.09 1.35
N LEU A 54 -0.19 -3.41 1.09
CA LEU A 54 0.79 -4.37 1.60
C LEU A 54 2.20 -4.09 1.06
N ASN A 55 2.31 -3.81 -0.24
CA ASN A 55 3.59 -3.42 -0.84
C ASN A 55 4.10 -2.09 -0.28
N MET A 56 3.23 -1.13 0.03
CA MET A 56 3.61 0.12 0.69
C MET A 56 4.14 -0.10 2.11
N SER A 57 3.50 -0.98 2.88
CA SER A 57 3.99 -1.41 4.20
C SER A 57 5.34 -2.11 4.08
N MET A 58 5.52 -3.01 3.10
CA MET A 58 6.81 -3.65 2.81
C MET A 58 7.91 -2.64 2.46
N LEU A 59 7.63 -1.65 1.60
CA LEU A 59 8.59 -0.60 1.25
C LEU A 59 8.95 0.26 2.47
N LYS A 60 7.97 0.59 3.32
CA LYS A 60 8.20 1.30 4.58
C LYS A 60 9.18 0.52 5.46
N GLU A 61 8.90 -0.75 5.71
CA GLU A 61 9.76 -1.61 6.55
C GLU A 61 11.16 -1.81 5.97
N PHE A 62 11.29 -1.82 4.64
CA PHE A 62 12.58 -1.95 3.99
C PHE A 62 13.44 -0.70 4.17
N PHE A 63 12.90 0.49 3.86
CA PHE A 63 13.72 1.72 3.82
C PHE A 63 13.85 2.43 5.16
N ALA A 64 12.85 2.33 6.03
CA ALA A 64 12.73 3.18 7.22
C ALA A 64 13.82 2.88 8.25
N ILE A 65 14.40 3.92 8.86
CA ILE A 65 15.44 3.79 9.92
C ILE A 65 14.96 2.95 11.11
N ASP A 66 13.65 2.95 11.38
CA ASP A 66 12.98 2.14 12.40
C ASP A 66 12.47 0.77 11.89
N GLY A 67 12.83 0.40 10.66
CA GLY A 67 12.48 -0.86 10.02
C GLY A 67 13.24 -2.07 10.58
N ASP A 68 12.62 -3.24 10.55
CA ASP A 68 13.23 -4.49 11.06
C ASP A 68 13.74 -5.36 9.90
N ALA A 69 15.06 -5.41 9.74
CA ALA A 69 15.73 -6.19 8.69
C ALA A 69 15.37 -7.69 8.72
N ARG A 70 15.04 -8.24 9.89
CA ARG A 70 14.69 -9.66 10.08
C ARG A 70 13.41 -10.04 9.31
N LEU A 71 12.55 -9.07 9.03
CA LEU A 71 11.33 -9.29 8.25
C LEU A 71 11.63 -9.78 6.83
N PHE A 72 12.81 -9.45 6.30
CA PHE A 72 13.25 -9.79 4.94
C PHE A 72 14.06 -11.07 4.84
N GLU A 73 14.37 -11.73 5.96
CA GLU A 73 15.14 -12.97 5.95
C GLU A 73 14.43 -14.08 5.14
N GLY A 74 15.19 -14.70 4.23
CA GLY A 74 14.70 -15.76 3.35
C GLY A 74 13.80 -15.28 2.20
N LEU A 75 13.66 -13.96 2.01
CA LEU A 75 12.96 -13.38 0.86
C LEU A 75 13.95 -13.06 -0.28
N GLU A 76 13.45 -12.92 -1.52
CA GLU A 76 14.23 -12.65 -2.72
C GLU A 76 15.16 -11.44 -2.56
N ILE A 77 14.69 -10.35 -1.96
CA ILE A 77 15.53 -9.15 -1.75
C ILE A 77 16.72 -9.39 -0.83
N SER A 78 16.65 -10.36 0.11
CA SER A 78 17.77 -10.66 1.00
C SER A 78 18.97 -11.26 0.28
N LYS A 79 18.78 -11.77 -0.94
CA LYS A 79 19.85 -12.25 -1.81
C LYS A 79 20.66 -11.08 -2.40
N GLU A 80 20.06 -9.89 -2.51
CA GLU A 80 20.67 -8.67 -3.05
C GLU A 80 21.44 -7.90 -1.96
N ARG A 81 22.59 -8.43 -1.55
CA ARG A 81 23.38 -7.91 -0.42
C ARG A 81 23.74 -6.43 -0.55
N GLU A 82 24.21 -6.00 -1.72
CA GLU A 82 24.61 -4.62 -1.97
C GLU A 82 23.45 -3.63 -1.81
N LEU A 83 22.25 -4.01 -2.29
CA LEU A 83 21.05 -3.18 -2.13
C LEU A 83 20.62 -3.13 -0.67
N CYS A 84 20.65 -4.26 0.03
CA CYS A 84 20.32 -4.33 1.45
C CYS A 84 21.24 -3.42 2.28
N GLU A 85 22.56 -3.51 2.09
CA GLU A 85 23.53 -2.70 2.86
C GLU A 85 23.35 -1.19 2.66
N LYS A 86 23.05 -0.80 1.42
CA LYS A 86 22.93 0.61 1.01
C LYS A 86 21.60 1.24 1.40
N TYR A 87 20.50 0.47 1.34
CA TYR A 87 19.15 1.03 1.44
C TYR A 87 18.34 0.54 2.64
N MET A 88 18.56 -0.69 3.10
CA MET A 88 17.73 -1.29 4.15
C MET A 88 17.95 -0.60 5.49
N GLY A 89 16.90 -0.07 6.09
CA GLY A 89 16.99 0.60 7.39
C GLY A 89 17.75 1.93 7.36
N ARG A 90 17.92 2.57 6.19
CA ARG A 90 18.86 3.69 6.02
C ARG A 90 18.21 5.07 5.84
N PHE A 91 16.91 5.17 5.65
CA PHE A 91 16.24 6.42 5.27
C PHE A 91 15.13 6.83 6.25
N PRO A 92 14.98 8.12 6.54
CA PRO A 92 13.72 8.61 7.10
C PRO A 92 12.62 8.43 6.05
N VAL A 93 11.56 7.70 6.41
CA VAL A 93 10.44 7.41 5.52
C VAL A 93 9.19 8.08 6.07
N ILE A 94 8.55 8.96 5.30
CA ILE A 94 7.20 9.46 5.58
C ILE A 94 6.22 8.53 4.87
N SER A 95 5.32 7.89 5.59
CA SER A 95 4.36 6.92 5.02
C SER A 95 2.93 7.29 5.37
N ILE A 96 2.15 7.67 4.36
CA ILE A 96 0.79 8.18 4.52
C ILE A 96 -0.17 7.39 3.64
N THR A 97 -1.33 7.01 4.19
CA THR A 97 -2.46 6.49 3.42
C THR A 97 -3.59 7.50 3.42
N LEU A 98 -4.13 7.80 2.24
CA LEU A 98 -5.25 8.72 2.06
C LEU A 98 -6.61 8.01 1.98
N LYS A 99 -6.65 6.68 2.22
CA LYS A 99 -7.86 5.84 2.28
C LYS A 99 -8.98 6.42 3.14
N ASN A 100 -8.61 7.08 4.25
CA ASN A 100 -9.53 7.61 5.26
C ASN A 100 -9.68 9.14 5.20
N VAL A 101 -9.23 9.78 4.12
CA VAL A 101 -9.41 11.22 3.91
C VAL A 101 -10.68 11.41 3.08
N ALA A 102 -11.78 11.55 3.80
CA ALA A 102 -13.11 11.72 3.24
C ALA A 102 -13.97 12.56 4.20
N GLY A 103 -15.01 13.18 3.67
CA GLY A 103 -16.00 13.94 4.42
C GLY A 103 -17.23 14.21 3.55
N LEU A 104 -18.35 14.57 4.17
CA LEU A 104 -19.52 15.08 3.44
C LEU A 104 -19.28 16.49 2.92
N THR A 105 -18.36 17.22 3.56
CA THR A 105 -17.95 18.58 3.19
C THR A 105 -16.44 18.68 3.01
N TYR A 106 -15.98 19.73 2.33
CA TYR A 106 -14.57 20.05 2.19
C TYR A 106 -13.88 20.21 3.56
N GLN A 107 -14.53 20.88 4.52
CA GLN A 107 -13.99 21.09 5.86
C GLN A 107 -13.75 19.78 6.61
N GLU A 108 -14.68 18.83 6.52
CA GLU A 108 -14.53 17.50 7.11
C GLU A 108 -13.38 16.71 6.46
N ALA A 109 -13.28 16.75 5.13
CA ALA A 109 -12.19 16.10 4.41
C ALA A 109 -10.82 16.71 4.77
N CYS A 110 -10.74 18.04 4.91
CA CYS A 110 -9.54 18.73 5.37
C CYS A 110 -9.19 18.35 6.82
N ALA A 111 -10.17 18.24 7.71
CA ALA A 111 -9.94 17.77 9.08
C ALA A 111 -9.42 16.31 9.09
N ALA A 112 -9.94 15.44 8.23
CA ALA A 112 -9.44 14.08 8.06
C ALA A 112 -8.00 14.06 7.54
N LEU A 113 -7.65 14.93 6.58
CA LEU A 113 -6.29 15.07 6.06
C LEU A 113 -5.31 15.56 7.13
N ARG A 114 -5.67 16.60 7.90
CA ARG A 114 -4.90 17.09 9.06
C ARG A 114 -4.61 15.98 10.06
N ARG A 115 -5.61 15.15 10.35
CA ARG A 115 -5.47 14.01 11.26
C ARG A 115 -4.47 12.99 10.73
N VAL A 116 -4.57 12.63 9.46
CA VAL A 116 -3.66 11.67 8.83
C VAL A 116 -2.21 12.17 8.85
N ILE A 117 -1.98 13.43 8.45
CA ILE A 117 -0.64 14.03 8.41
C ILE A 117 -0.10 14.24 9.82
N GLY A 118 -0.90 14.79 10.72
CA GLY A 118 -0.51 15.05 12.11
C GLY A 118 -0.12 13.77 12.86
N ASN A 119 -0.84 12.67 12.63
CA ASN A 119 -0.47 11.36 13.18
C ASN A 119 0.89 10.87 12.67
N GLU A 120 1.18 11.06 11.39
CA GLU A 120 2.48 10.68 10.82
C GLU A 120 3.62 11.58 11.32
N VAL A 121 3.39 12.89 11.48
CA VAL A 121 4.38 13.81 12.08
C VAL A 121 4.68 13.41 13.53
N ARG A 122 3.66 13.01 14.30
CA ARG A 122 3.81 12.58 15.69
C ARG A 122 4.68 11.33 15.86
N ARG A 123 4.78 10.46 14.84
CA ARG A 123 5.71 9.33 14.85
C ARG A 123 7.16 9.79 15.06
N PHE A 124 7.48 10.98 14.60
CA PHE A 124 8.80 11.61 14.76
C PHE A 124 8.88 12.53 15.98
N GLY A 125 8.30 12.13 17.11
CA GLY A 125 8.36 12.89 18.37
C GLY A 125 9.79 13.15 18.87
N CYS A 126 10.78 12.38 18.39
CA CYS A 126 12.20 12.62 18.66
C CYS A 126 12.69 13.99 18.18
N LEU A 127 12.04 14.60 17.17
CA LEU A 127 12.45 15.90 16.61
C LEU A 127 12.42 17.02 17.66
N LEU A 128 11.49 16.99 18.61
CA LEU A 128 11.44 17.97 19.70
C LEU A 128 12.68 17.96 20.60
N LYS A 129 13.32 16.78 20.73
CA LYS A 129 14.52 16.57 21.54
C LYS A 129 15.81 16.69 20.73
N SER A 130 15.72 16.88 19.42
CA SER A 130 16.89 16.99 18.55
C SER A 130 17.73 18.22 18.91
N GLU A 131 19.03 18.02 19.08
CA GLU A 131 20.02 19.10 19.23
C GLU A 131 20.37 19.74 17.88
N LEU A 132 20.15 19.01 16.79
CA LEU A 132 20.37 19.49 15.42
C LEU A 132 19.26 20.41 14.91
N LEU A 133 18.15 20.52 15.64
CA LEU A 133 17.03 21.41 15.30
C LEU A 133 17.05 22.64 16.20
N ASP A 134 16.96 23.81 15.58
CA ASP A 134 16.90 25.09 16.31
C ASP A 134 15.48 25.35 16.86
N ALA A 135 15.30 26.50 17.52
CA ALA A 135 14.02 26.87 18.10
C ALA A 135 12.92 27.00 17.03
N GLY A 136 13.24 27.59 15.86
CA GLY A 136 12.29 27.78 14.77
C GLY A 136 11.86 26.46 14.14
N ASP A 137 12.78 25.50 13.98
CA ASP A 137 12.46 24.14 13.55
C ASP A 137 11.48 23.44 14.51
N LYS A 138 11.71 23.60 15.81
CA LYS A 138 10.84 23.02 16.84
C LYS A 138 9.47 23.68 16.84
N ASP A 139 9.38 24.97 16.53
CA ASP A 139 8.11 25.67 16.37
C ASP A 139 7.36 25.22 15.11
N MET A 140 8.06 25.00 13.99
CA MET A 140 7.48 24.38 12.80
C MET A 140 6.94 22.98 13.10
N TYR A 141 7.67 22.16 13.85
CA TYR A 141 7.18 20.85 14.30
C TYR A 141 5.92 20.98 15.16
N ARG A 142 5.92 21.89 16.15
CA ARG A 142 4.77 22.13 17.03
C ARG A 142 3.54 22.55 16.24
N ALA A 143 3.71 23.40 15.23
CA ALA A 143 2.63 23.84 14.35
C ALA A 143 1.99 22.68 13.56
N LEU A 144 2.80 21.70 13.13
CA LEU A 144 2.31 20.48 12.48
C LEU A 144 1.61 19.51 13.44
N THR A 145 1.93 19.57 14.73
CA THR A 145 1.34 18.73 15.77
C THR A 145 0.38 19.47 16.68
N ASP A 146 -0.09 20.67 16.29
CA ASP A 146 -1.00 21.47 17.10
C ASP A 146 -2.34 20.73 17.24
N ILE A 147 -2.75 20.54 18.49
CA ILE A 147 -3.97 19.80 18.84
C ILE A 147 -4.78 20.63 19.83
N LYS A 148 -6.05 20.84 19.50
CA LYS A 148 -7.07 21.43 20.38
C LYS A 148 -8.27 20.52 20.41
N ASP A 149 -8.81 20.26 21.60
CA ASP A 149 -9.96 19.37 21.82
C ASP A 149 -9.83 18.00 21.15
N GLY A 150 -8.62 17.43 21.16
CA GLY A 150 -8.31 16.14 20.55
C GLY A 150 -8.28 16.13 19.02
N ARG A 151 -8.33 17.29 18.36
CA ARG A 151 -8.30 17.44 16.90
C ARG A 151 -7.05 18.21 16.48
N PHE A 152 -6.47 17.82 15.35
CA PHE A 152 -5.37 18.57 14.74
C PHE A 152 -5.89 19.88 14.15
N THR A 153 -5.33 21.01 14.60
CA THR A 153 -5.81 22.37 14.28
C THR A 153 -4.84 23.18 13.44
N MET A 154 -3.85 22.54 12.80
CA MET A 154 -2.93 23.22 11.89
C MET A 154 -3.68 24.05 10.84
N ALA A 155 -3.21 25.28 10.58
CA ALA A 155 -3.79 26.15 9.56
C ALA A 155 -3.72 25.53 8.16
N ASP A 156 -4.58 25.96 7.23
CA ASP A 156 -4.57 25.44 5.84
C ASP A 156 -3.22 25.67 5.15
N GLU A 157 -2.58 26.81 5.41
CA GLU A 157 -1.23 27.12 4.88
C GLU A 157 -0.18 26.12 5.37
N ILE A 158 -0.22 25.79 6.67
CA ILE A 158 0.65 24.78 7.28
C ILE A 158 0.34 23.39 6.72
N LEU A 159 -0.94 23.07 6.50
CA LEU A 159 -1.36 21.80 5.93
C LEU A 159 -0.81 21.61 4.51
N VAL A 160 -0.85 22.66 3.68
CA VAL A 160 -0.31 22.64 2.31
C VAL A 160 1.20 22.38 2.35
N ASP A 161 1.96 23.04 3.21
CA ASP A 161 3.42 22.86 3.27
C ASP A 161 3.87 21.67 4.14
N SER A 162 2.94 20.99 4.80
CA SER A 162 3.21 20.03 5.88
C SER A 162 4.23 18.94 5.54
N LEU A 163 4.08 18.27 4.39
CA LEU A 163 4.96 17.19 3.96
C LEU A 163 6.36 17.71 3.60
N ARG A 164 6.46 18.91 3.04
CA ARG A 164 7.73 19.57 2.71
C ARG A 164 8.45 19.98 3.99
N THR A 165 7.74 20.60 4.93
CA THR A 165 8.28 20.98 6.24
C THR A 165 8.76 19.75 7.02
N LEU A 166 7.94 18.70 7.09
CA LEU A 166 8.37 17.44 7.73
C LEU A 166 9.61 16.85 7.05
N SER A 167 9.66 16.88 5.71
CA SER A 167 10.85 16.39 4.98
C SER A 167 12.11 17.17 5.34
N GLN A 168 12.01 18.49 5.51
CA GLN A 168 13.13 19.35 5.92
C GLN A 168 13.60 19.03 7.33
N LEU A 169 12.68 18.92 8.29
CA LEU A 169 13.00 18.61 9.69
C LEU A 169 13.69 17.25 9.81
N LEU A 170 13.16 16.23 9.11
CA LEU A 170 13.75 14.90 9.08
C LEU A 170 15.13 14.90 8.42
N ALA A 171 15.31 15.64 7.32
CA ALA A 171 16.60 15.72 6.65
C ALA A 171 17.67 16.40 7.52
N LYS A 172 17.31 17.46 8.25
CA LYS A 172 18.21 18.14 9.19
C LYS A 172 18.58 17.24 10.37
N HIS A 173 17.61 16.51 10.93
CA HIS A 173 17.85 15.61 12.07
C HIS A 173 18.65 14.35 11.71
N TYR A 174 18.31 13.68 10.60
CA TYR A 174 18.96 12.41 10.22
C TYR A 174 20.15 12.58 9.27
N GLY A 175 20.41 13.81 8.78
CA GLY A 175 21.46 14.07 7.79
C GLY A 175 21.23 13.37 6.45
N LYS A 176 19.99 12.97 6.16
CA LYS A 176 19.62 12.17 4.98
C LYS A 176 18.34 12.66 4.33
N LYS A 177 18.30 12.57 3.01
CA LYS A 177 17.07 12.81 2.24
C LYS A 177 15.99 11.79 2.62
N VAL A 178 14.74 12.20 2.45
CA VAL A 178 13.54 11.49 2.90
C VAL A 178 12.92 10.71 1.75
N ILE A 179 12.38 9.53 2.04
CA ILE A 179 11.53 8.78 1.12
C ILE A 179 10.07 9.03 1.49
N LEU A 180 9.23 9.38 0.51
CA LEU A 180 7.80 9.63 0.72
C LEU A 180 6.98 8.49 0.11
N LEU A 181 6.21 7.79 0.93
CA LEU A 181 5.28 6.75 0.53
C LEU A 181 3.85 7.29 0.71
N LEU A 182 3.09 7.39 -0.39
CA LEU A 182 1.71 7.86 -0.40
C LEU A 182 0.77 6.83 -1.00
N ASP A 183 0.00 6.17 -0.16
CA ASP A 183 -0.95 5.14 -0.55
C ASP A 183 -2.34 5.75 -0.81
N GLU A 184 -2.99 5.28 -1.87
CA GLU A 184 -4.35 5.66 -2.28
C GLU A 184 -4.57 7.17 -2.47
N TYR A 185 -3.66 7.83 -3.20
CA TYR A 185 -3.68 9.29 -3.37
C TYR A 185 -4.98 9.83 -4.01
N ASP A 186 -5.70 8.98 -4.74
CA ASP A 186 -6.88 9.30 -5.52
C ASP A 186 -8.20 9.20 -4.74
N VAL A 187 -8.20 8.56 -3.57
CA VAL A 187 -9.41 8.37 -2.75
C VAL A 187 -10.06 9.70 -2.33
N PRO A 188 -9.32 10.73 -1.85
CA PRO A 188 -9.95 11.99 -1.48
C PRO A 188 -10.66 12.68 -2.63
N LEU A 189 -10.15 12.49 -3.86
CA LEU A 189 -10.71 13.07 -5.08
C LEU A 189 -12.00 12.37 -5.49
N ASP A 190 -12.04 11.04 -5.43
CA ASP A 190 -13.27 10.26 -5.65
C ASP A 190 -14.38 10.68 -4.68
N LYS A 191 -14.02 10.89 -3.41
CA LYS A 191 -14.95 11.35 -2.38
C LYS A 191 -15.38 12.80 -2.55
N ALA A 192 -14.46 13.67 -2.92
CA ALA A 192 -14.77 15.06 -3.24
C ALA A 192 -15.68 15.20 -4.46
N PHE A 193 -15.51 14.33 -5.47
CA PHE A 193 -16.41 14.27 -6.61
C PHE A 193 -17.83 13.89 -6.20
N GLN A 194 -17.97 12.85 -5.36
CA GLN A 194 -19.27 12.43 -4.81
C GLN A 194 -19.91 13.50 -3.90
N GLY A 195 -19.09 14.25 -3.17
CA GLY A 195 -19.55 15.29 -2.23
C GLY A 195 -19.69 16.70 -2.83
N GLY A 196 -19.37 16.90 -4.12
CA GLY A 196 -19.53 18.18 -4.80
C GLY A 196 -18.46 19.25 -4.51
N TYR A 197 -17.30 18.88 -3.93
CA TYR A 197 -16.19 19.79 -3.59
C TYR A 197 -14.86 19.40 -4.27
N TYR A 198 -14.96 18.84 -5.48
CA TYR A 198 -13.83 18.29 -6.23
C TYR A 198 -12.75 19.35 -6.52
N ALA A 199 -13.14 20.56 -6.91
CA ALA A 199 -12.21 21.61 -7.31
C ALA A 199 -11.33 22.07 -6.15
N GLU A 200 -11.92 22.24 -4.97
CA GLU A 200 -11.26 22.62 -3.73
C GLU A 200 -10.25 21.55 -3.31
N MET A 201 -10.65 20.26 -3.36
CA MET A 201 -9.77 19.15 -3.02
C MET A 201 -8.60 18.99 -4.01
N VAL A 202 -8.85 19.17 -5.32
CA VAL A 202 -7.78 19.18 -6.34
C VAL A 202 -6.78 20.29 -6.04
N SER A 203 -7.26 21.51 -5.73
CA SER A 203 -6.39 22.65 -5.42
C SER A 203 -5.50 22.35 -4.20
N LEU A 204 -6.10 21.85 -3.12
CA LEU A 204 -5.38 21.47 -1.90
C LEU A 204 -4.31 20.41 -2.15
N LEU A 205 -4.68 19.28 -2.74
CA LEU A 205 -3.74 18.17 -2.99
C LEU A 205 -2.67 18.54 -4.00
N ARG A 206 -3.00 19.31 -5.05
CA ARG A 206 -2.02 19.78 -6.03
C ARG A 206 -0.96 20.66 -5.38
N ASN A 207 -1.37 21.61 -4.53
CA ASN A 207 -0.42 22.51 -3.87
C ASN A 207 0.46 21.74 -2.87
N MET A 208 -0.15 20.86 -2.05
CA MET A 208 0.57 20.06 -1.07
C MET A 208 1.56 19.08 -1.71
N LEU A 209 1.09 18.30 -2.69
CA LEU A 209 1.94 17.33 -3.39
C LEU A 209 2.95 18.03 -4.32
N GLY A 210 2.60 19.19 -4.89
CA GLY A 210 3.54 20.02 -5.65
C GLY A 210 4.73 20.45 -4.80
N GLY A 211 4.47 20.96 -3.58
CA GLY A 211 5.49 21.31 -2.60
C GLY A 211 6.35 20.13 -2.16
N ALA A 212 5.71 18.97 -1.91
CA ALA A 212 6.37 17.77 -1.41
C ALA A 212 7.19 17.01 -2.46
N LEU A 213 6.72 16.97 -3.72
CA LEU A 213 7.26 16.12 -4.78
C LEU A 213 8.15 16.86 -5.78
N LYS A 214 7.78 18.09 -6.16
CA LYS A 214 8.47 18.86 -7.21
C LYS A 214 9.55 19.76 -6.63
N THR A 215 9.19 20.62 -5.68
CA THR A 215 10.07 21.69 -5.15
C THR A 215 10.78 21.31 -3.85
N ASN A 216 10.82 20.02 -3.52
CA ASN A 216 11.45 19.50 -2.31
C ASN A 216 12.91 19.05 -2.56
N PRO A 217 13.92 19.78 -2.06
CA PRO A 217 15.33 19.37 -2.16
C PRO A 217 15.68 18.21 -1.21
N ASN A 218 14.88 18.04 -0.16
CA ASN A 218 15.07 17.02 0.88
C ASN A 218 14.45 15.67 0.50
N LEU A 219 13.71 15.60 -0.61
CA LEU A 219 13.16 14.35 -1.13
C LEU A 219 14.24 13.53 -1.85
N TYR A 220 14.39 12.27 -1.45
CA TYR A 220 15.17 11.28 -2.18
C TYR A 220 14.34 10.77 -3.36
N PHE A 221 13.24 10.04 -3.08
CA PHE A 221 12.15 9.79 -4.02
C PHE A 221 10.82 9.63 -3.31
N ALA A 222 9.75 9.64 -4.10
CA ALA A 222 8.43 9.24 -3.67
C ALA A 222 7.92 7.99 -4.40
N VAL A 223 7.11 7.20 -3.71
CA VAL A 223 6.27 6.14 -4.27
C VAL A 223 4.82 6.46 -3.96
N LEU A 224 3.99 6.48 -5.00
CA LEU A 224 2.57 6.75 -4.92
C LEU A 224 1.81 5.53 -5.42
N THR A 225 0.65 5.24 -4.83
CA THR A 225 -0.26 4.21 -5.34
C THR A 225 -1.68 4.76 -5.51
N GLY A 226 -2.39 4.28 -6.52
CA GLY A 226 -3.79 4.66 -6.74
C GLY A 226 -4.48 3.79 -7.77
N CYS A 227 -5.76 4.08 -8.05
CA CYS A 227 -6.54 3.46 -9.12
C CYS A 227 -6.75 4.42 -10.31
N LEU A 228 -7.11 5.68 -10.03
CA LEU A 228 -7.64 6.62 -11.00
C LEU A 228 -6.55 7.36 -11.80
N ARG A 229 -6.54 7.13 -13.12
CA ARG A 229 -5.70 7.91 -14.06
C ARG A 229 -6.13 9.38 -14.17
N VAL A 230 -7.43 9.68 -14.08
CA VAL A 230 -7.95 11.07 -14.18
C VAL A 230 -7.46 11.95 -13.03
N ALA A 231 -7.36 11.38 -11.83
CA ALA A 231 -6.79 12.06 -10.67
C ALA A 231 -5.34 12.50 -10.93
N LYS A 232 -4.56 11.68 -11.63
CA LYS A 232 -3.17 12.00 -12.00
C LYS A 232 -3.12 13.25 -12.88
N GLU A 233 -3.96 13.33 -13.90
CA GLU A 233 -3.97 14.47 -14.83
C GLU A 233 -4.38 15.75 -14.13
N SER A 234 -5.26 15.70 -13.13
CA SER A 234 -5.72 16.89 -12.41
C SER A 234 -4.68 17.45 -11.42
N ILE A 235 -4.09 16.60 -10.57
CA ILE A 235 -3.22 17.06 -9.46
C ILE A 235 -1.73 17.12 -9.82
N PHE A 236 -1.30 16.37 -10.85
CA PHE A 236 0.11 16.32 -11.26
C PHE A 236 0.36 17.05 -12.58
N THR A 237 -0.53 17.96 -12.96
CA THR A 237 -0.28 18.91 -14.05
C THR A 237 1.06 19.65 -13.79
N GLY A 238 2.03 19.45 -14.69
CA GLY A 238 3.36 20.08 -14.60
C GLY A 238 4.41 19.36 -13.73
N LEU A 239 4.17 18.11 -13.31
CA LEU A 239 5.19 17.22 -12.73
C LEU A 239 5.90 16.44 -13.84
N ASN A 240 6.98 17.01 -14.36
CA ASN A 240 7.69 16.47 -15.54
C ASN A 240 8.57 15.24 -15.23
N ASN A 241 8.80 14.91 -13.95
CA ASN A 241 9.75 13.88 -13.50
C ASN A 241 9.06 12.64 -12.89
N MET A 242 7.80 12.39 -13.25
CA MET A 242 7.03 11.26 -12.74
C MET A 242 7.18 10.04 -13.63
N LYS A 243 7.68 8.95 -13.06
CA LYS A 243 7.65 7.63 -13.69
C LYS A 243 6.36 6.92 -13.32
N VAL A 244 5.61 6.49 -14.32
CA VAL A 244 4.35 5.77 -14.12
C VAL A 244 4.57 4.31 -14.46
N PHE A 245 4.24 3.45 -13.49
CA PHE A 245 4.19 2.00 -13.64
C PHE A 245 2.72 1.62 -13.82
N SER A 246 2.32 1.55 -15.08
CA SER A 246 0.95 1.34 -15.48
C SER A 246 0.63 -0.15 -15.59
N ILE A 247 -0.66 -0.46 -15.75
CA ILE A 247 -1.22 -1.81 -15.97
C ILE A 247 -0.60 -2.49 -17.22
N THR A 248 -0.07 -1.71 -18.16
CA THR A 248 0.45 -2.23 -19.42
C THR A 248 1.97 -2.44 -19.43
N ASP A 249 2.65 -2.12 -18.32
CA ASP A 249 4.09 -2.33 -18.19
C ASP A 249 4.38 -3.77 -17.74
N SER A 250 4.69 -4.65 -18.71
CA SER A 250 5.00 -6.07 -18.52
C SER A 250 6.06 -6.35 -17.44
N ASP A 251 7.01 -5.42 -17.27
CA ASP A 251 8.07 -5.50 -16.26
C ASP A 251 7.56 -5.45 -14.80
N CYS A 252 6.31 -4.99 -14.57
CA CYS A 252 5.75 -4.76 -13.23
C CYS A 252 4.64 -5.74 -12.84
N ASP A 253 4.25 -6.63 -13.74
CA ASP A 253 3.04 -7.45 -13.57
C ASP A 253 3.24 -8.60 -12.58
N SER A 254 4.49 -8.97 -12.32
CA SER A 254 4.84 -9.91 -11.25
C SER A 254 4.85 -9.28 -9.85
N TYR A 255 4.81 -7.95 -9.69
CA TYR A 255 4.93 -7.31 -8.36
C TYR A 255 3.60 -7.02 -7.68
N PHE A 256 2.52 -6.96 -8.44
CA PHE A 256 1.17 -6.72 -7.94
C PHE A 256 0.25 -7.82 -8.43
N GLY A 257 -0.58 -8.37 -7.56
CA GLY A 257 -1.36 -9.54 -7.91
C GLY A 257 -0.57 -10.85 -7.81
N PHE A 258 -1.23 -11.97 -8.14
CA PHE A 258 -0.58 -13.29 -8.21
C PHE A 258 -0.46 -13.73 -9.65
N THR A 259 0.70 -14.24 -10.03
CA THR A 259 0.94 -14.89 -11.32
C THR A 259 0.44 -16.33 -11.29
N ASP A 260 0.31 -16.97 -12.46
CA ASP A 260 -0.01 -18.39 -12.56
C ASP A 260 0.90 -19.29 -11.70
N GLY A 261 2.21 -19.04 -11.71
CA GLY A 261 3.18 -19.80 -10.93
C GLY A 261 2.92 -19.69 -9.43
N GLU A 262 2.67 -18.47 -8.94
CA GLU A 262 2.40 -18.21 -7.52
C GLU A 262 1.05 -18.78 -7.06
N VAL A 263 0.03 -18.77 -7.93
CA VAL A 263 -1.26 -19.43 -7.64
C VAL A 263 -1.06 -20.94 -7.53
N ARG A 264 -0.31 -21.55 -8.46
CA ARG A 264 -0.01 -22.99 -8.41
C ARG A 264 0.77 -23.35 -7.15
N GLU A 265 1.79 -22.57 -6.79
CA GLU A 265 2.57 -22.78 -5.57
C GLU A 265 1.71 -22.66 -4.31
N LEU A 266 0.86 -21.62 -4.23
CA LEU A 266 -0.09 -21.44 -3.14
C LEU A 266 -1.03 -22.64 -3.00
N LEU A 267 -1.60 -23.12 -4.11
CA LEU A 267 -2.50 -24.28 -4.12
C LEU A 267 -1.77 -25.55 -3.69
N SER A 268 -0.56 -25.77 -4.20
CA SER A 268 0.27 -26.91 -3.84
C SER A 268 0.64 -26.90 -2.36
N TYR A 269 0.99 -25.73 -1.84
CA TYR A 269 1.26 -25.52 -0.42
C TYR A 269 0.08 -25.97 0.45
N TYR A 270 -1.17 -25.84 -0.02
CA TYR A 270 -2.37 -26.32 0.69
C TYR A 270 -2.90 -27.69 0.22
N GLY A 271 -2.27 -28.33 -0.77
CA GLY A 271 -2.73 -29.58 -1.38
C GLY A 271 -4.08 -29.43 -2.08
N LEU A 272 -4.20 -28.40 -2.91
CA LEU A 272 -5.38 -28.02 -3.70
C LEU A 272 -5.04 -27.89 -5.19
N ASP A 273 -4.03 -28.62 -5.66
CA ASP A 273 -3.50 -28.56 -7.03
C ASP A 273 -4.59 -28.77 -8.09
N ASP A 274 -5.59 -29.60 -7.79
CA ASP A 274 -6.76 -29.90 -8.64
C ASP A 274 -7.73 -28.72 -8.84
N LYS A 275 -7.53 -27.62 -8.11
CA LYS A 275 -8.41 -26.43 -8.15
C LYS A 275 -7.86 -25.28 -8.99
N TYR A 276 -6.66 -25.42 -9.55
CA TYR A 276 -6.05 -24.38 -10.38
C TYR A 276 -6.92 -24.05 -11.61
N GLU A 277 -7.37 -25.06 -12.35
CA GLU A 277 -8.22 -24.84 -13.54
C GLU A 277 -9.54 -24.17 -13.19
N VAL A 278 -10.06 -24.40 -11.98
CA VAL A 278 -11.27 -23.71 -11.52
C VAL A 278 -10.98 -22.24 -11.27
N ILE A 279 -9.85 -21.90 -10.63
CA ILE A 279 -9.45 -20.50 -10.42
C ILE A 279 -9.23 -19.80 -11.76
N LYS A 280 -8.51 -20.44 -12.68
CA LYS A 280 -8.24 -19.89 -14.02
C LYS A 280 -9.53 -19.56 -14.76
N ASN A 281 -10.48 -20.49 -14.80
CA ASN A 281 -11.76 -20.29 -15.50
C ASN A 281 -12.72 -19.31 -14.79
N TRP A 282 -12.72 -19.26 -13.46
CA TRP A 282 -13.66 -18.41 -12.69
C TRP A 282 -13.20 -16.96 -12.59
N TYR A 283 -11.89 -16.77 -12.44
CA TYR A 283 -11.31 -15.46 -12.19
C TYR A 283 -10.59 -14.87 -13.39
N ASP A 284 -10.61 -15.59 -14.53
CA ASP A 284 -10.23 -15.17 -15.90
C ASP A 284 -9.35 -13.93 -15.86
N GLY A 285 -8.10 -14.20 -15.49
CA GLY A 285 -7.14 -13.27 -14.90
C GLY A 285 -7.12 -11.91 -15.59
N TYR A 286 -6.71 -10.89 -14.85
CA TYR A 286 -6.44 -9.62 -15.51
C TYR A 286 -5.19 -9.83 -16.37
N GLN A 287 -5.33 -9.63 -17.67
CA GLN A 287 -4.20 -9.65 -18.58
C GLN A 287 -3.45 -8.32 -18.40
N PHE A 288 -2.29 -8.37 -17.75
CA PHE A 288 -1.38 -7.24 -17.68
C PHE A 288 -0.17 -7.60 -18.56
N GLY A 289 0.06 -6.80 -19.62
CA GLY A 289 1.05 -7.15 -20.64
C GLY A 289 0.77 -8.53 -21.25
N ASP A 290 1.78 -9.40 -21.17
CA ASP A 290 1.72 -10.80 -21.66
C ASP A 290 1.43 -11.82 -20.55
N ALA A 291 1.17 -11.38 -19.31
CA ALA A 291 1.00 -12.24 -18.14
C ALA A 291 -0.44 -12.20 -17.59
N ASP A 292 -0.96 -13.39 -17.26
CA ASP A 292 -2.20 -13.54 -16.49
C ASP A 292 -1.92 -13.26 -15.01
N VAL A 293 -2.55 -12.21 -14.47
CA VAL A 293 -2.43 -11.84 -13.06
C VAL A 293 -3.79 -11.91 -12.38
N TYR A 294 -3.82 -12.64 -11.28
CA TYR A 294 -5.00 -12.84 -10.45
C TYR A 294 -5.04 -11.85 -9.30
N CYS A 295 -6.25 -11.41 -8.96
CA CYS A 295 -6.50 -10.62 -7.76
C CYS A 295 -6.16 -11.47 -6.52
N PRO A 296 -5.20 -11.05 -5.66
CA PRO A 296 -4.78 -11.82 -4.49
C PRO A 296 -5.93 -12.08 -3.53
N TRP A 297 -6.81 -11.09 -3.38
CA TRP A 297 -7.98 -11.21 -2.53
C TRP A 297 -8.89 -12.35 -2.95
N ASP A 298 -9.16 -12.49 -4.24
CA ASP A 298 -10.08 -13.50 -4.75
C ASP A 298 -9.49 -14.91 -4.60
N VAL A 299 -8.20 -15.07 -4.93
CA VAL A 299 -7.48 -16.34 -4.79
C VAL A 299 -7.41 -16.77 -3.32
N ILE A 300 -7.02 -15.86 -2.41
CA ILE A 300 -6.92 -16.16 -0.97
C ILE A 300 -8.29 -16.53 -0.40
N ASN A 301 -9.36 -15.82 -0.78
CA ASN A 301 -10.75 -16.13 -0.38
C ASN A 301 -11.19 -17.51 -0.84
N TYR A 302 -10.87 -17.86 -2.07
CA TYR A 302 -11.20 -19.18 -2.58
C TYR A 302 -10.45 -20.29 -1.84
N VAL A 303 -9.14 -20.13 -1.64
CA VAL A 303 -8.29 -21.10 -0.92
C VAL A 303 -8.76 -21.29 0.52
N ASP A 304 -9.03 -20.22 1.25
CA ASP A 304 -9.47 -20.34 2.64
C ASP A 304 -10.89 -20.94 2.75
N ARG A 305 -11.83 -20.60 1.86
CA ARG A 305 -13.14 -21.27 1.80
C ARG A 305 -12.99 -22.78 1.58
N LEU A 306 -12.04 -23.21 0.74
CA LEU A 306 -11.74 -24.64 0.53
C LEU A 306 -11.09 -25.30 1.76
N ARG A 307 -10.22 -24.58 2.48
CA ARG A 307 -9.64 -25.05 3.76
C ARG A 307 -10.71 -25.18 4.83
N GLY A 308 -11.63 -24.22 4.91
CA GLY A 308 -12.82 -24.25 5.76
C GLY A 308 -13.68 -25.47 5.46
N LYS A 309 -13.97 -25.75 4.19
CA LYS A 309 -14.68 -26.97 3.77
C LYS A 309 -13.93 -28.25 4.13
N LYS A 310 -12.60 -28.33 3.96
CA LYS A 310 -11.80 -29.49 4.42
C LYS A 310 -11.84 -29.66 5.95
N ARG A 311 -11.89 -28.57 6.72
CA ARG A 311 -12.01 -28.59 8.19
C ARG A 311 -13.41 -29.00 8.66
N TRP A 312 -14.46 -28.55 7.97
CA TRP A 312 -15.84 -29.00 8.16
C TRP A 312 -16.03 -30.47 7.74
N LEU A 313 -15.50 -30.87 6.59
CA LEU A 313 -15.49 -32.26 6.14
C LEU A 313 -14.72 -33.14 7.14
N ARG A 314 -13.56 -32.74 7.67
CA ARG A 314 -12.87 -33.51 8.73
C ARG A 314 -13.68 -33.66 10.02
N LYS A 315 -14.51 -32.66 10.38
CA LYS A 315 -15.47 -32.78 11.50
C LYS A 315 -16.62 -33.73 11.17
N ILE A 316 -17.07 -33.73 9.92
CA ILE A 316 -18.18 -34.58 9.46
C ILE A 316 -17.72 -36.01 9.20
N ILE A 317 -16.50 -36.27 8.70
CA ILE A 317 -15.96 -37.61 8.38
C ILE A 317 -15.76 -38.50 9.64
N GLY A 318 -16.10 -38.01 10.84
CA GLY A 318 -16.44 -38.87 11.99
C GLY A 318 -17.80 -39.58 11.83
N LEU A 319 -18.57 -39.27 10.80
CA LEU A 319 -19.85 -39.85 10.39
C LEU A 319 -19.89 -39.89 8.84
N THR A 320 -20.26 -41.04 8.30
CA THR A 320 -20.07 -41.51 6.90
C THR A 320 -20.67 -40.64 5.77
N PRO A 321 -20.22 -40.83 4.51
CA PRO A 321 -20.38 -39.86 3.42
C PRO A 321 -21.49 -40.20 2.41
N ALA A 322 -22.14 -39.15 1.87
CA ALA A 322 -22.52 -38.96 0.45
C ALA A 322 -23.76 -38.05 0.33
N GLY A 323 -23.64 -36.90 -0.35
CA GLY A 323 -24.85 -36.19 -0.82
C GLY A 323 -24.70 -34.69 -1.15
N THR A 324 -23.86 -33.93 -0.46
CA THR A 324 -24.08 -32.47 -0.38
C THR A 324 -23.23 -31.60 -1.32
N MET A 325 -22.91 -32.08 -2.52
CA MET A 325 -22.00 -31.35 -3.44
C MET A 325 -22.69 -30.39 -4.44
N ARG A 326 -24.01 -30.45 -4.61
CA ARG A 326 -24.71 -29.69 -5.68
C ARG A 326 -25.33 -28.35 -5.29
N PHE A 327 -25.57 -28.07 -4.00
CA PHE A 327 -26.28 -26.85 -3.60
C PHE A 327 -25.40 -25.60 -3.38
N ALA A 328 -24.08 -25.73 -3.27
CA ALA A 328 -23.21 -24.62 -2.86
C ALA A 328 -22.71 -23.71 -4.01
N ILE A 329 -23.06 -24.00 -5.27
CA ILE A 329 -22.49 -23.31 -6.44
C ILE A 329 -23.37 -22.12 -6.90
N SER A 330 -24.69 -22.16 -6.68
CA SER A 330 -25.60 -21.09 -7.12
C SER A 330 -25.53 -19.82 -6.26
N SER A 331 -25.18 -19.93 -4.97
CA SER A 331 -25.06 -18.79 -4.05
C SER A 331 -23.85 -17.89 -4.31
N ILE A 332 -22.90 -18.32 -5.16
CA ILE A 332 -21.61 -17.65 -5.36
C ILE A 332 -21.74 -16.37 -6.22
N LYS A 333 -22.78 -16.24 -7.05
CA LYS A 333 -22.97 -15.06 -7.91
C LYS A 333 -23.46 -13.80 -7.16
N TRP A 334 -24.06 -13.94 -5.99
CA TRP A 334 -24.71 -12.82 -5.29
C TRP A 334 -23.82 -12.12 -4.26
N GLU A 335 -22.85 -12.81 -3.64
CA GLU A 335 -22.05 -12.23 -2.54
C GLU A 335 -20.80 -11.48 -2.96
N THR A 336 -20.23 -11.74 -4.14
CA THR A 336 -18.89 -11.25 -4.49
C THR A 336 -18.86 -9.86 -5.12
N GLY A 337 -20.01 -9.27 -5.48
CA GLY A 337 -20.12 -7.88 -5.93
C GLY A 337 -19.18 -7.48 -7.08
N CYS A 338 -18.59 -8.46 -7.78
CA CYS A 338 -17.59 -8.25 -8.81
C CYS A 338 -18.27 -8.38 -10.17
N SER A 339 -19.14 -7.43 -10.50
CA SER A 339 -19.61 -7.26 -11.87
C SER A 339 -18.54 -6.51 -12.66
N LYS A 340 -17.85 -7.20 -13.58
CA LYS A 340 -17.11 -6.55 -14.68
C LYS A 340 -18.11 -5.63 -15.40
N ALA A 341 -17.88 -4.32 -15.38
CA ALA A 341 -18.46 -3.47 -16.42
C ALA A 341 -17.79 -3.90 -17.73
N ARG A 342 -18.62 -4.34 -18.69
CA ARG A 342 -18.17 -4.63 -20.06
C ARG A 342 -17.72 -3.37 -20.75
#